data_AF-A0A2T3G319-F1
#
_entry.id   AF-A0A2T3G319-F1
#
_cell.length_a   1.000
_cell.length_b   1.000
_cell.length_c   1.000
_cell.angle_alpha   90.00
_cell.angle_beta   90.00
_cell.angle_gamma   90.00
#
_symmetry.space_group_name_H-M   'P 1'
#
loop_
_entity.id
_entity.type
_entity.pdbx_description
1 polymer ?
#
loop_
_entity_poly.entity_id
_entity_poly.type
_entity_poly.pdbx_seq_one_letter_code
_entity_poly.pdbx_strand_id
1 'polypeptide(L)' 'MAKLNTLRAIENAKGKINTRYDLTYEDIEKIEKVSKGHFDLICKFFVFGYVQGAKAQKKGCAYIGK' A
#
# COMPACT_ATOMS: atom_id res chain seq x y z
N MET A 1 -17.63 5.03 8.60
CA MET A 1 -17.08 3.72 8.14
C MET A 1 -17.01 2.79 9.32
N ALA A 2 -17.40 1.52 9.16
CA ALA A 2 -17.25 0.52 10.21
C ALA A 2 -15.77 0.34 10.57
N LYS A 3 -15.46 0.10 11.85
CA LYS A 3 -14.09 -0.12 12.31
C LYS A 3 -13.51 -1.36 11.62
N LEU A 4 -12.44 -1.18 10.87
CA LEU A 4 -11.72 -2.28 10.25
C LEU A 4 -11.02 -3.08 11.35
N ASN A 5 -11.21 -4.40 11.39
CA ASN A 5 -10.38 -5.25 12.24
C ASN A 5 -9.00 -5.40 11.57
N THR A 6 -7.96 -4.87 12.22
CA THR A 6 -6.61 -4.74 11.67
C THR A 6 -6.07 -6.07 11.14
N LEU A 7 -6.00 -7.09 12.00
CA LEU A 7 -5.41 -8.39 11.65
C LEU A 7 -6.24 -9.11 10.59
N ARG A 8 -7.56 -9.10 10.73
CA ARG A 8 -8.45 -9.75 9.76
C ARG A 8 -8.36 -9.11 8.38
N ALA A 9 -8.21 -7.79 8.31
CA ALA A 9 -8.06 -7.09 7.04
C ALA A 9 -6.75 -7.43 6.34
N ILE A 10 -5.64 -7.50 7.08
CA ILE A 10 -4.33 -7.88 6.55
C ILE A 10 -4.36 -9.31 6.00
N GLU A 11 -4.86 -10.27 6.79
CA GLU A 11 -4.95 -11.67 6.37
C GLU A 11 -5.84 -11.85 5.14
N ASN A 12 -6.98 -11.17 5.09
CA ASN A 12 -7.89 -11.24 3.94
C ASN A 12 -7.30 -10.68 2.65
N ALA A 13 -6.37 -9.73 2.77
CA ALA A 13 -5.74 -9.05 1.64
C ALA A 13 -4.51 -9.79 1.10
N LYS A 14 -3.87 -10.61 1.96
CA LYS A 14 -2.68 -11.40 1.62
C LYS A 14 -2.95 -12.31 0.42
N GLY A 15 -2.08 -12.25 -0.58
CA GLY A 15 -2.18 -13.03 -1.82
C GLY A 15 -3.32 -12.62 -2.76
N LYS A 16 -4.18 -11.67 -2.38
CA LYS A 16 -5.28 -11.18 -3.22
C LYS A 16 -4.96 -9.86 -3.90
N ILE A 17 -4.20 -8.99 -3.24
CA ILE A 17 -3.80 -7.70 -3.81
C ILE A 17 -2.77 -7.94 -4.92
N ASN A 18 -2.95 -7.27 -6.05
CA ASN A 18 -1.97 -7.24 -7.11
C ASN A 18 -0.67 -6.56 -6.62
N THR A 19 0.43 -7.32 -6.61
CA THR A 19 1.74 -6.85 -6.17
C THR A 19 2.56 -6.18 -7.28
N ARG A 20 2.00 -5.97 -8.48
CA ARG A 20 2.55 -5.05 -9.49
C ARG A 20 2.42 -3.61 -9.02
N TYR A 21 3.18 -3.30 -7.97
CA TYR A 21 3.35 -1.97 -7.45
C TYR A 21 4.31 -1.19 -8.33
N ASP A 22 4.08 0.12 -8.42
CA ASP A 22 5.04 1.09 -8.95
C ASP A 22 6.11 1.44 -7.88
N LEU A 23 6.19 0.69 -6.77
CA LEU A 23 7.16 0.93 -5.69
C LEU A 23 8.53 0.39 -6.10
N THR A 24 9.35 1.25 -6.67
CA THR A 24 10.75 0.92 -7.00
C THR A 24 11.67 1.09 -5.79
N TYR A 25 12.90 0.60 -5.88
CA TYR A 25 13.94 0.90 -4.89
C TYR A 25 14.19 2.39 -4.73
N GLU A 26 14.13 3.16 -5.82
CA GLU A 26 14.30 4.61 -5.80
C GLU A 26 13.17 5.30 -5.03
N ASP A 27 11.92 4.81 -5.16
CA ASP A 27 10.79 5.34 -4.38
C ASP A 27 10.95 5.05 -2.89
N ILE A 28 11.44 3.86 -2.54
CA ILE A 28 11.74 3.47 -1.15
C ILE A 28 12.80 4.41 -0.57
N GLU A 29 13.91 4.59 -1.28
CA GLU A 29 15.03 5.44 -0.84
C GLU A 29 14.58 6.91 -0.70
N LYS A 30 13.74 7.38 -1.64
CA LYS A 30 13.17 8.73 -1.59
C LYS A 30 12.27 8.92 -0.38
N ILE A 31 11.39 7.97 -0.09
CA ILE A 31 10.50 8.03 1.08
C ILE A 31 11.32 8.00 2.37
N GLU A 32 12.37 7.18 2.43
CA GLU A 32 13.29 7.11 3.58
C GLU A 32 14.00 8.45 3.83
N LYS A 33 14.62 9.02 2.80
CA LYS A 33 15.35 10.30 2.88
C LYS A 33 14.50 11.47 3.37
N VAL A 34 13.20 11.50 3.02
CA VAL A 34 12.29 12.59 3.42
C VAL A 34 11.54 12.31 4.73
N SER A 35 11.81 11.19 5.39
CA SER A 35 11.10 10.78 6.60
C SER A 35 11.83 11.15 7.89
N LYS A 36 11.08 11.74 8.81
CA LYS A 36 11.53 12.14 10.15
C LYS A 36 11.30 10.98 11.11
N GLY A 37 12.12 9.96 10.97
CA GLY A 37 12.09 8.75 11.80
C GLY A 37 11.07 7.71 11.36
N HIS A 38 11.03 6.59 12.09
CA HIS A 38 10.31 5.37 11.71
C HIS A 38 8.79 5.55 11.61
N PHE A 39 8.18 6.35 12.48
CA PHE A 39 6.72 6.53 12.45
C PHE A 39 6.28 7.28 11.19
N ASP A 40 6.96 8.38 10.87
CA ASP A 40 6.71 9.16 9.66
C ASP A 40 6.99 8.33 8.39
N LEU A 41 8.03 7.50 8.41
CA LEU A 41 8.34 6.53 7.36
C LEU A 41 7.15 5.58 7.08
N ILE A 42 6.61 4.96 8.12
CA ILE A 42 5.46 4.06 8.02
C ILE A 42 4.23 4.79 7.48
N CYS A 43 3.96 6.01 7.97
CA CYS A 43 2.85 6.83 7.49
C CYS A 43 2.97 7.14 6.00
N LYS A 44 4.17 7.52 5.51
CA LYS A 44 4.38 7.81 4.09
C LYS A 44 4.22 6.57 3.22
N PHE A 45 4.76 5.42 3.62
CA PHE A 45 4.55 4.17 2.89
C PHE A 45 3.08 3.76 2.83
N PHE A 46 2.33 3.95 3.94
CA PHE A 46 0.89 3.68 3.95
C PHE A 46 0.14 4.57 2.96
N VAL A 47 0.41 5.88 2.95
CA VAL A 47 -0.21 6.83 2.00
C VAL A 47 0.14 6.45 0.56
N PHE A 48 1.40 6.14 0.28
CA PHE A 48 1.83 5.74 -1.05
C PHE A 48 1.14 4.44 -1.51
N GLY A 49 1.07 3.42 -0.65
CA GLY A 49 0.33 2.19 -0.90
C GLY A 49 -1.16 2.42 -1.16
N TYR A 50 -1.80 3.32 -0.39
CA TYR A 50 -3.20 3.69 -0.59
C TYR A 50 -3.45 4.32 -1.98
N VAL A 51 -2.60 5.26 -2.39
CA VAL A 51 -2.72 5.91 -3.71
C VAL A 51 -2.57 4.90 -4.85
N GLN A 52 -1.62 3.97 -4.74
CA GLN A 52 -1.45 2.90 -5.72
C GLN A 52 -2.67 1.97 -5.76
N GLY A 53 -3.16 1.52 -4.60
CA GLY A 53 -4.35 0.68 -4.50
C GLY A 53 -5.58 1.35 -5.11
N ALA A 54 -5.79 2.63 -4.86
CA ALA A 54 -6.89 3.40 -5.46
C ALA A 54 -6.76 3.50 -6.98
N LYS A 55 -5.55 3.70 -7.52
CA LYS A 55 -5.30 3.68 -8.98
C LYS A 55 -5.58 2.29 -9.57
N ALA A 56 -5.11 1.23 -8.93
CA ALA A 56 -5.32 -0.14 -9.38
C ALA A 56 -6.81 -0.51 -9.37
N GLN A 57 -7.56 -0.06 -8.35
CA GLN A 57 -9.01 -0.29 -8.27
C GLN A 57 -9.75 0.41 -9.40
N LYS A 58 -9.40 1.67 -9.69
CA LYS A 58 -9.95 2.42 -10.84
C LYS A 58 -9.67 1.72 -12.17
N LYS A 59 -8.47 1.14 -12.33
CA LYS A 59 -8.10 0.35 -13.52
C LYS A 59 -8.68 -1.07 -13.52
N GLY A 60 -9.35 -1.47 -12.44
CA GLY A 60 -9.91 -2.80 -12.29
C GLY A 60 -8.86 -3.90 -12.13
N CYS A 61 -7.63 -3.60 -11.71
CA CYS A 61 -6.54 -4.56 -11.53
C CYS A 61 -6.02 -4.64 -10.09
N ALA A 62 -6.81 -4.16 -9.11
CA ALA A 62 -6.42 -4.18 -7.70
C ALA A 62 -6.27 -5.60 -7.11
N TYR A 63 -7.01 -6.57 -7.64
CA TYR A 63 -7.00 -7.95 -7.16
C TYR A 63 -6.53 -8.91 -8.26
N ILE A 64 -5.78 -9.95 -7.86
CA ILE A 64 -5.33 -11.03 -8.74
C ILE A 64 -6.52 -11.95 -9.04
N GLY A 65 -6.77 -12.25 -10.32
CA GLY A 65 -7.76 -13.24 -10.77
C GLY A 65 -9.20 -12.73 -10.92
N LYS A 66 -9.40 -11.58 -11.58
CA LYS A 66 -10.74 -11.19 -12.05
C LYS A 66 -11.29 -12.15 -13.08
#